data_AF-A0A2S4UD71-F1
#
_entry.id   AF-A0A2S4UD71-F1
#
_cell.length_a   1.000
_cell.length_b   1.000
_cell.length_c   1.000
_cell.angle_alpha   90.00
_cell.angle_beta   90.00
_cell.angle_gamma   90.00
#
_symmetry.space_group_name_H-M   'P 1'
#
loop_
_entity.id
_entity.type
_entity.pdbx_description
1 polymer ?
#
loop_
_entity_poly.entity_id
_entity_poly.type
_entity_poly.pdbx_seq_one_letter_code
_entity_poly.pdbx_strand_id
1 'polypeptide(L)'
;MFHPPSDFGVSKSRAEDENYSKSESSDLSSDSPCVNLPQGNSEIICQESVIPGPRADNKQILCEIRKDEYYACEMSNCNSGKGSPSTNPFSKMTWQKCGQPTATGAPGPQDRTVTGTLNYGVEHENGLMGVRGTEPGVSGDHYYQCSLSQNPQRSHCTGCQYVNLGGLP
;
A
#
# COMPACT_ATOMS: atom_id res chain seq x y z
N MET A 1 -10.50 15.87 4.80
CA MET A 1 -11.63 15.17 5.45
C MET A 1 -12.01 14.01 4.53
N PHE A 2 -11.44 12.83 4.71
CA PHE A 2 -11.68 11.67 3.85
C PHE A 2 -12.77 10.78 4.46
N HIS A 3 -13.83 10.53 3.69
CA HIS A 3 -14.90 9.57 4.01
C HIS A 3 -14.60 8.21 3.35
N PRO A 4 -15.01 7.08 3.94
CA PRO A 4 -14.85 5.75 3.33
C PRO A 4 -15.89 5.51 2.22
N PRO A 5 -15.57 4.77 1.14
CA PRO A 5 -16.56 4.34 0.16
C PRO A 5 -17.32 3.09 0.64
N SER A 6 -18.63 3.16 0.41
CA SER A 6 -19.68 2.22 0.75
C SER A 6 -19.68 0.95 -0.11
N ASP A 7 -20.27 -0.11 0.45
CA ASP A 7 -20.62 -1.40 -0.18
C ASP A 7 -21.09 -1.32 -1.64
N PHE A 8 -20.58 -2.21 -2.48
CA PHE A 8 -21.20 -2.54 -3.77
C PHE A 8 -21.64 -4.00 -3.81
N GLY A 9 -22.94 -4.16 -4.04
CA GLY A 9 -23.67 -5.41 -4.03
C GLY A 9 -23.26 -6.38 -5.14
N VAL A 10 -23.29 -7.65 -4.75
CA VAL A 10 -23.23 -8.82 -5.63
C VAL A 10 -24.47 -8.85 -6.53
N SER A 11 -24.28 -8.92 -7.84
CA SER A 11 -25.31 -9.36 -8.79
C SER A 11 -24.81 -10.58 -9.57
N LYS A 12 -25.57 -11.68 -9.46
CA LYS A 12 -25.42 -12.93 -10.21
C LYS A 12 -25.93 -12.78 -11.64
N SER A 13 -25.25 -13.40 -12.59
CA SER A 13 -25.88 -14.08 -13.73
C SER A 13 -24.94 -15.10 -14.37
N ARG A 14 -25.54 -16.15 -14.95
CA ARG A 14 -25.05 -17.50 -15.28
C ARG A 14 -25.19 -17.75 -16.80
N ALA A 15 -24.30 -18.59 -17.36
CA ALA A 15 -24.41 -19.48 -18.55
C ALA A 15 -23.03 -19.51 -19.25
N GLU A 16 -22.27 -20.61 -19.21
CA GLU A 16 -22.32 -21.78 -20.13
C GLU A 16 -22.08 -21.40 -21.60
N ASP A 17 -20.91 -21.77 -22.15
CA ASP A 17 -20.82 -22.62 -23.34
C ASP A 17 -19.38 -23.02 -23.69
N GLU A 18 -19.24 -24.27 -24.10
CA GLU A 18 -18.04 -24.97 -24.56
C GLU A 18 -17.55 -24.43 -25.91
N ASN A 19 -16.22 -24.36 -26.15
CA ASN A 19 -15.66 -25.01 -27.34
C ASN A 19 -14.14 -25.15 -27.38
N TYR A 20 -13.76 -26.24 -28.02
CA TYR A 20 -12.45 -26.80 -28.28
C TYR A 20 -11.89 -26.27 -29.60
N SER A 21 -10.62 -25.85 -29.64
CA SER A 21 -9.67 -26.16 -30.74
C SER A 21 -8.27 -25.61 -30.52
N LYS A 22 -7.28 -26.46 -30.82
CA LYS A 22 -5.85 -26.18 -30.96
C LYS A 22 -5.51 -25.77 -32.39
N SER A 23 -4.59 -24.82 -32.54
CA SER A 23 -3.68 -24.47 -33.67
C SER A 23 -3.51 -22.94 -33.60
N GLU A 24 -2.37 -22.28 -33.81
CA GLU A 24 -1.16 -22.58 -34.56
C GLU A 24 -0.04 -21.62 -34.08
N SER A 25 1.20 -22.00 -34.34
CA SER A 25 2.42 -21.22 -34.17
C SER A 25 2.61 -20.16 -35.27
N SER A 26 3.08 -18.96 -34.91
CA SER A 26 3.95 -18.15 -35.80
C SER A 26 4.49 -16.91 -35.09
N ASP A 27 5.82 -16.82 -35.06
CA ASP A 27 6.62 -15.62 -34.82
C ASP A 27 6.19 -14.45 -35.71
N LEU A 28 6.05 -13.26 -35.11
CA LEU A 28 6.15 -11.98 -35.81
C LEU A 28 6.72 -10.94 -34.83
N SER A 29 7.99 -10.64 -35.03
CA SER A 29 8.68 -9.49 -34.43
C SER A 29 7.94 -8.21 -34.78
N SER A 30 7.59 -7.43 -33.76
CA SER A 30 7.29 -6.01 -33.91
C SER A 30 7.92 -5.26 -32.76
N ASP A 31 9.01 -4.57 -33.07
CA ASP A 31 9.65 -3.56 -32.24
C ASP A 31 8.60 -2.53 -31.78
N SER A 32 8.15 -2.69 -30.55
CA SER A 32 7.59 -1.60 -29.76
C SER A 32 8.55 -1.34 -28.61
N PRO A 33 8.87 -0.08 -28.26
CA PRO A 33 9.69 0.19 -27.09
C PRO A 33 8.90 -0.29 -25.89
N CYS A 34 9.26 -1.46 -25.37
CA CYS A 34 8.85 -1.90 -24.06
C CYS A 34 9.32 -0.81 -23.09
N VAL A 35 8.38 0.03 -22.64
CA VAL A 35 8.53 0.72 -21.38
C VAL A 35 8.88 -0.38 -20.39
N ASN A 36 10.09 -0.33 -19.84
CA ASN A 36 10.59 -1.29 -18.86
C ASN A 36 9.69 -1.23 -17.62
N LEU A 37 8.55 -1.92 -17.69
CA LEU A 37 7.78 -2.30 -16.51
C LEU A 37 8.69 -3.27 -15.75
N PRO A 38 9.01 -3.00 -14.47
CA PRO A 38 9.88 -3.86 -13.70
C PRO A 38 9.30 -5.28 -13.67
N GLN A 39 9.98 -6.22 -14.33
CA GLN A 39 9.60 -7.63 -14.35
C GLN A 39 9.88 -8.25 -12.97
N GLY A 40 8.82 -8.54 -12.23
CA GLY A 40 8.67 -9.68 -11.31
C GLY A 40 9.53 -9.78 -10.04
N ASN A 41 10.70 -9.13 -9.94
CA ASN A 41 11.64 -9.30 -8.83
C ASN A 41 12.31 -8.00 -8.36
N SER A 42 11.97 -6.85 -8.94
CA SER A 42 12.51 -5.56 -8.49
C SER A 42 11.93 -5.18 -7.13
N GLU A 43 12.79 -4.71 -6.25
CA GLU A 43 12.37 -4.03 -5.03
C GLU A 43 11.66 -2.72 -5.39
N ILE A 44 10.53 -2.49 -4.75
CA ILE A 44 9.71 -1.28 -4.85
C ILE A 44 9.68 -0.64 -3.46
N ILE A 45 10.01 0.65 -3.40
CA ILE A 45 9.98 1.43 -2.16
C ILE A 45 8.69 2.26 -2.15
N CYS A 46 7.82 2.02 -1.19
CA CYS A 46 6.53 2.71 -1.06
C CYS A 46 6.75 4.11 -0.50
N GLN A 47 7.23 5.03 -1.35
CA GLN A 47 7.70 6.34 -0.94
C GLN A 47 6.60 7.23 -0.35
N GLU A 48 5.37 7.12 -0.88
CA GLU A 48 4.27 8.02 -0.57
C GLU A 48 3.26 7.39 0.38
N SER A 49 2.85 6.15 0.12
CA SER A 49 1.86 5.48 0.97
C SER A 49 1.91 3.96 0.87
N VAL A 50 1.40 3.32 1.92
CA VAL A 50 0.97 1.93 1.90
C VAL A 50 -0.47 1.91 2.36
N ILE A 51 -1.38 1.50 1.48
CA ILE A 51 -2.82 1.38 1.78
C ILE A 51 -3.30 -0.06 1.59
N PRO A 52 -4.42 -0.47 2.21
CA PRO A 52 -5.00 -1.79 1.97
C PRO A 52 -5.28 -2.02 0.48
N GLY A 53 -4.96 -3.21 -0.01
CA GLY A 53 -5.22 -3.62 -1.38
C GLY A 53 -6.71 -3.87 -1.66
N PRO A 54 -7.09 -3.93 -2.94
CA PRO A 54 -8.48 -4.18 -3.35
C PRO A 54 -8.99 -5.59 -3.03
N ARG A 55 -8.09 -6.51 -2.66
CA ARG A 55 -8.45 -7.88 -2.31
C ARG A 55 -9.09 -7.95 -0.93
N ALA A 56 -10.25 -8.61 -0.86
CA ALA A 56 -11.04 -8.78 0.36
C ALA A 56 -10.35 -9.59 1.47
N ASP A 57 -9.26 -10.30 1.17
CA ASP A 57 -8.51 -11.09 2.16
C ASP A 57 -7.49 -10.26 2.97
N ASN A 58 -7.37 -8.95 2.69
CA ASN A 58 -6.42 -8.03 3.33
C ASN A 58 -4.95 -8.48 3.24
N LYS A 59 -4.63 -9.41 2.33
CA LYS A 59 -3.26 -9.91 2.12
C LYS A 59 -2.48 -9.05 1.14
N GLN A 60 -3.17 -8.23 0.37
CA GLN A 60 -2.56 -7.32 -0.57
C GLN A 60 -2.52 -5.90 0.00
N ILE A 61 -1.47 -5.16 -0.36
CA ILE A 61 -1.36 -3.72 -0.14
C ILE A 61 -1.16 -3.02 -1.49
N LEU A 62 -1.55 -1.76 -1.57
CA LEU A 62 -1.10 -0.86 -2.63
C LEU A 62 0.04 -0.01 -2.09
N CYS A 63 1.18 -0.13 -2.76
CA CYS A 63 2.41 0.59 -2.52
C CYS A 63 2.44 1.79 -3.48
N GLU A 64 2.30 2.99 -2.95
CA GLU A 64 2.40 4.21 -3.75
C GLU A 64 3.83 4.73 -3.74
N ILE A 65 4.43 4.83 -4.93
CA ILE A 65 5.85 5.22 -5.06
C ILE A 65 6.04 6.68 -5.46
N ARG A 66 5.00 7.27 -6.07
CA ARG A 66 4.84 8.69 -6.33
C ARG A 66 3.34 8.92 -6.52
N LYS A 67 2.92 10.18 -6.44
CA LYS A 67 1.51 10.56 -6.56
C LYS A 67 0.82 9.83 -7.71
N ASP A 68 -0.25 9.12 -7.39
CA ASP A 68 -1.11 8.37 -8.32
C ASP A 68 -0.42 7.18 -9.04
N GLU A 69 0.76 6.74 -8.60
CA GLU A 69 1.43 5.54 -9.10
C GLU A 69 1.49 4.43 -8.05
N TYR A 70 0.71 3.37 -8.29
CA TYR A 70 0.53 2.27 -7.35
C TYR A 70 1.04 0.94 -7.88
N TYR A 71 1.60 0.15 -6.95
CA TYR A 71 1.94 -1.25 -7.17
C TYR A 71 1.21 -2.10 -6.14
N ALA A 72 0.49 -3.12 -6.59
CA ALA A 72 -0.10 -4.13 -5.73
C ALA A 72 0.96 -5.15 -5.33
N CYS A 73 1.14 -5.32 -4.01
CA CYS A 73 2.10 -6.25 -3.43
C CYS A 73 1.40 -7.18 -2.45
N GLU A 74 1.82 -8.44 -2.36
CA GLU A 74 1.48 -9.26 -1.18
C GLU A 74 2.15 -8.65 0.06
N MET A 75 1.40 -8.44 1.13
CA MET A 75 1.90 -7.86 2.39
C MET A 75 3.05 -8.71 2.96
N SER A 76 3.03 -10.03 2.75
CA SER A 76 4.11 -10.93 3.16
C SER A 76 5.44 -10.68 2.44
N ASN A 77 5.43 -9.95 1.33
CA ASN A 77 6.62 -9.59 0.57
C ASN A 77 7.15 -8.20 0.91
N CYS A 78 6.56 -7.54 1.93
CA CYS A 78 6.91 -6.18 2.32
C CYS A 78 7.58 -6.15 3.69
N ASN A 79 8.68 -5.41 3.80
CA ASN A 79 9.44 -5.22 5.03
C ASN A 79 9.22 -3.81 5.64
N SER A 80 9.76 -3.57 6.82
CA SER A 80 9.67 -2.28 7.52
C SER A 80 10.72 -1.24 7.09
N GLY A 81 11.29 -1.38 5.89
CA GLY A 81 12.37 -0.53 5.35
C GLY A 81 13.78 -1.01 5.64
N LYS A 82 13.91 -2.20 6.23
CA LYS A 82 15.19 -2.86 6.45
C LYS A 82 15.02 -4.37 6.53
N GLY A 83 16.05 -5.10 6.12
CA GLY A 83 16.08 -6.56 6.22
C GLY A 83 15.05 -7.25 5.33
N SER A 84 14.72 -8.50 5.66
CA SER A 84 13.74 -9.30 4.90
C SER A 84 12.33 -9.18 5.48
N PRO A 85 11.26 -9.37 4.68
CA PRO A 85 9.89 -9.45 5.19
C PRO A 85 9.69 -10.52 6.28
N SER A 86 10.46 -11.61 6.24
CA SER A 86 10.38 -12.69 7.26
C SER A 86 10.93 -12.28 8.63
N THR A 87 11.87 -11.34 8.69
CA THR A 87 12.51 -10.89 9.93
C THR A 87 11.95 -9.55 10.40
N ASN A 88 11.71 -8.66 9.45
CA ASN A 88 11.26 -7.29 9.65
C ASN A 88 10.03 -7.03 8.76
N PRO A 89 8.91 -7.72 8.97
CA PRO A 89 7.70 -7.51 8.18
C PRO A 89 7.19 -6.07 8.31
N PHE A 90 6.49 -5.61 7.27
CA PHE A 90 5.80 -4.32 7.25
C PHE A 90 4.99 -4.04 8.54
N SER A 91 4.28 -5.04 9.06
CA SER A 91 3.46 -4.89 10.27
C SER A 91 4.25 -4.53 11.54
N LYS A 92 5.56 -4.76 11.57
CA LYS A 92 6.46 -4.38 12.67
C LYS A 92 7.17 -3.04 12.45
N MET A 93 6.80 -2.31 11.40
CA MET A 93 7.29 -0.95 11.20
C MET A 93 6.86 -0.08 12.36
N THR A 94 7.77 0.79 12.83
CA THR A 94 7.55 1.65 13.98
C THR A 94 7.60 3.11 13.57
N TRP A 95 6.84 3.94 14.28
CA TRP A 95 6.73 5.36 14.02
C TRP A 95 6.91 6.14 15.31
N GLN A 96 7.80 7.12 15.27
CA GLN A 96 8.19 7.94 16.41
C GLN A 96 7.53 9.31 16.32
N LYS A 97 7.40 9.99 17.47
CA LYS A 97 6.84 11.35 17.53
C LYS A 97 5.49 11.40 16.81
N CYS A 98 4.58 10.57 17.30
CA CYS A 98 3.21 10.48 16.82
C CYS A 98 2.25 11.08 17.86
N GLY A 99 1.10 11.53 17.38
CA GLY A 99 -0.01 12.00 18.20
C GLY A 99 -1.33 11.64 17.55
N GLN A 100 -2.35 11.32 18.35
CA GLN A 100 -3.70 11.17 17.82
C GLN A 100 -4.23 12.56 17.43
N PRO A 101 -4.92 12.72 16.28
CA PRO A 101 -5.52 14.00 15.94
C PRO A 101 -6.52 14.45 16.99
N THR A 102 -6.55 15.75 17.21
CA THR A 102 -7.57 16.41 18.02
C THR A 102 -8.93 16.41 17.31
N ALA A 103 -9.99 16.82 18.00
CA ALA A 103 -11.33 16.93 17.41
C ALA A 103 -11.41 17.85 16.18
N THR A 104 -10.46 18.79 16.02
CA THR A 104 -10.38 19.69 14.86
C THR A 104 -9.51 19.12 13.73
N GLY A 105 -8.94 17.93 13.89
CA GLY A 105 -8.03 17.31 12.94
C GLY A 105 -6.58 17.81 13.00
N ALA A 106 -6.26 18.71 13.94
CA ALA A 106 -4.89 19.13 14.20
C ALA A 106 -4.10 18.01 14.92
N PRO A 107 -2.78 17.88 14.70
CA PRO A 107 -1.95 16.92 15.40
C PRO A 107 -2.01 17.12 16.91
N GLY A 108 -2.32 16.04 17.64
CA GLY A 108 -2.16 16.03 19.09
C GLY A 108 -0.69 16.04 19.53
N PRO A 109 -0.43 15.97 20.85
CA PRO A 109 0.92 15.86 21.39
C PRO A 109 1.73 14.75 20.70
N GLN A 110 2.95 15.09 20.28
CA GLN A 110 3.82 14.22 19.48
C GLN A 110 4.80 13.42 20.37
N ASP A 111 4.27 12.70 21.35
CA ASP A 111 5.00 11.96 22.38
C ASP A 111 4.81 10.43 22.30
N ARG A 112 4.00 9.95 21.34
CA ARG A 112 3.66 8.54 21.20
C ARG A 112 4.55 7.81 20.22
N THR A 113 4.58 6.48 20.38
CA THR A 113 5.27 5.55 19.47
C THR A 113 4.28 4.51 18.97
N VAL A 114 4.09 4.44 17.67
CA VAL A 114 3.30 3.38 17.02
C VAL A 114 4.24 2.21 16.70
N THR A 115 3.88 1.00 17.10
CA THR A 115 4.74 -0.20 16.94
C THR A 115 4.16 -1.29 16.05
N GLY A 116 2.85 -1.28 15.81
CA GLY A 116 2.20 -2.20 14.88
C GLY A 116 1.55 -1.43 13.74
N THR A 117 2.14 -1.46 12.55
CA THR A 117 1.67 -0.67 11.40
C THR A 117 0.62 -1.45 10.60
N LEU A 118 -0.47 -0.77 10.26
CA LEU A 118 -1.49 -1.30 9.35
C LEU A 118 -1.42 -0.61 7.98
N ASN A 119 -1.28 0.72 7.97
CA ASN A 119 -1.11 1.53 6.77
C ASN A 119 -0.45 2.87 7.11
N TYR A 120 0.08 3.57 6.11
CA TYR A 120 0.56 4.93 6.25
C TYR A 120 0.43 5.73 4.95
N GLY A 121 0.41 7.05 5.06
CA GLY A 121 0.48 7.98 3.94
C GLY A 121 1.22 9.26 4.32
N VAL A 122 2.06 9.76 3.41
CA VAL A 122 2.86 10.97 3.63
C VAL A 122 2.06 12.21 3.29
N GLU A 123 2.10 13.21 4.17
CA GLU A 123 1.50 14.53 3.98
C GLU A 123 2.62 15.59 3.90
N HIS A 124 3.19 15.75 2.70
CA HIS A 124 4.35 16.63 2.49
C HIS A 124 4.09 18.09 2.88
N GLU A 125 2.89 18.61 2.62
CA GLU A 125 2.53 20.02 2.88
C GLU A 125 2.67 20.41 4.35
N ASN A 126 2.39 19.46 5.26
CA ASN A 126 2.42 19.69 6.69
C ASN A 126 3.67 19.09 7.36
N GLY A 127 4.55 18.42 6.60
CA GLY A 127 5.69 17.69 7.16
C GLY A 127 5.27 16.55 8.09
N LEU A 128 4.13 15.93 7.80
CA LEU A 128 3.53 14.87 8.61
C LEU A 128 3.34 13.61 7.79
N MET A 129 2.94 12.56 8.48
CA MET A 129 2.37 11.37 7.87
C MET A 129 1.24 10.81 8.71
N GLY A 130 0.18 10.39 8.05
CA GLY A 130 -0.90 9.63 8.66
C GLY A 130 -0.48 8.17 8.81
N VAL A 131 -0.68 7.60 10.00
CA VAL A 131 -0.37 6.21 10.30
C VAL A 131 -1.56 5.59 11.00
N ARG A 132 -2.06 4.46 10.50
CA ARG A 132 -2.96 3.60 11.25
C ARG A 132 -2.16 2.47 11.87
N GLY A 133 -2.27 2.30 13.18
CA GLY A 133 -1.45 1.34 13.89
C GLY A 133 -1.81 1.14 15.36
N THR A 134 -1.03 0.28 16.02
CA THR A 134 -1.15 0.01 17.46
C THR A 134 -0.01 0.66 18.25
N GLU A 135 -0.35 1.12 19.44
CA GLU A 135 0.58 1.70 20.42
C GLU A 135 0.65 0.77 21.65
N PRO A 136 1.84 0.53 22.24
CA PRO A 136 1.97 -0.29 23.43
C PRO A 136 1.10 0.22 24.59
N GLY A 137 0.30 -0.66 25.19
CA GLY A 137 -0.57 -0.31 26.32
C GLY A 137 -1.88 0.39 25.94
N VAL A 138 -2.11 0.66 24.65
CA VAL A 138 -3.37 1.22 24.15
C VAL A 138 -4.17 0.12 23.47
N SER A 139 -5.46 0.01 23.79
CA SER A 139 -6.35 -0.99 23.19
C SER A 139 -6.73 -0.59 21.77
N GLY A 140 -6.68 -1.57 20.85
CA GLY A 140 -7.06 -1.40 19.46
C GLY A 140 -6.04 -0.64 18.62
N ASP A 141 -6.32 -0.55 17.32
CA ASP A 141 -5.60 0.34 16.42
C ASP A 141 -6.27 1.72 16.40
N HIS A 142 -5.46 2.74 16.17
CA HIS A 142 -5.90 4.13 16.05
C HIS A 142 -5.21 4.78 14.86
N TYR A 143 -5.73 5.95 14.48
CA TYR A 143 -5.05 6.82 13.54
C TYR A 143 -4.19 7.84 14.30
N TYR A 144 -2.98 8.03 13.80
CA TYR A 144 -1.97 8.93 14.34
C TYR A 144 -1.44 9.84 13.24
N GLN A 145 -1.09 11.06 13.60
CA GLN A 145 -0.24 11.93 12.80
C GLN A 145 1.15 11.91 13.41
N CYS A 146 2.13 11.52 12.59
CA CYS A 146 3.52 11.38 12.99
C CYS A 146 4.41 12.39 12.25
N SER A 147 5.49 12.83 12.90
CA SER A 147 6.47 13.73 12.27
C SER A 147 7.20 13.03 11.12
N LEU A 148 7.16 13.61 9.91
CA LEU A 148 7.84 13.05 8.74
C LEU A 148 9.37 13.02 8.90
N SER A 149 9.95 14.07 9.49
CA SER A 149 11.41 14.19 9.66
C SER A 149 12.00 13.17 10.63
N GLN A 150 11.18 12.67 11.56
CA GLN A 150 11.56 11.64 12.53
C GLN A 150 11.33 10.23 12.00
N ASN A 151 10.67 10.09 10.84
CA ASN A 151 10.28 8.83 10.26
C ASN A 151 10.64 8.75 8.76
N PRO A 152 11.94 8.78 8.40
CA PRO A 152 12.37 8.71 7.01
C PRO A 152 12.22 7.32 6.39
N GLN A 153 12.04 6.27 7.20
CA GLN A 153 11.91 4.89 6.72
C GLN A 153 10.68 4.69 5.81
N ARG A 154 10.80 3.81 4.82
CA ARG A 154 9.71 3.41 3.91
C ARG A 154 9.68 1.90 3.77
N SER A 155 8.50 1.34 3.53
CA SER A 155 8.36 -0.10 3.27
C SER A 155 9.01 -0.47 1.95
N HIS A 156 9.79 -1.55 1.92
CA HIS A 156 10.28 -2.13 0.68
C HIS A 156 9.51 -3.41 0.37
N CYS A 157 9.07 -3.57 -0.86
CA CYS A 157 8.25 -4.68 -1.30
C CYS A 157 8.84 -5.32 -2.56
N THR A 158 8.64 -6.63 -2.73
CA THR A 158 9.08 -7.36 -3.93
C THR A 158 7.93 -8.14 -4.57
N GLY A 159 8.06 -8.43 -5.87
CA GLY A 159 7.04 -9.19 -6.61
C GLY A 159 5.73 -8.42 -6.78
N CYS A 160 5.82 -7.09 -6.81
CA CYS A 160 4.65 -6.23 -6.96
C CYS A 160 4.27 -6.06 -8.44
N GLN A 161 2.99 -5.79 -8.68
CA GLN A 161 2.44 -5.55 -10.01
C GLN A 161 1.94 -4.12 -10.09
N TYR A 162 2.28 -3.41 -11.17
CA TYR A 162 1.74 -2.07 -11.42
C TYR A 162 0.20 -2.12 -11.50
N VAL A 163 -0.46 -1.15 -10.86
CA VAL A 163 -1.91 -1.00 -10.87
C VAL A 163 -2.27 0.38 -11.38
N ASN A 164 -3.04 0.42 -12.46
CA ASN A 164 -3.72 1.63 -12.89
C ASN A 164 -5.06 1.72 -12.16
N LEU A 165 -5.18 2.65 -11.20
CA LEU A 165 -6.42 2.88 -10.46
C LEU A 165 -7.46 3.70 -11.25
N GLY A 166 -7.19 3.99 -12.53
CA GLY A 166 -8.04 4.81 -13.37
C GLY A 166 -8.00 6.25 -12.89
N GLY A 167 -7.03 7.03 -13.36
CA GLY A 167 -7.18 8.49 -13.32
C GLY A 167 -8.47 8.85 -14.05
N LEU A 168 -9.34 9.63 -13.40
CA LEU A 168 -10.40 10.32 -14.13
C LEU A 168 -9.73 11.07 -15.30
N PRO A 169 -10.16 10.87 -16.56
CA PRO A 169 -9.68 11.68 -17.68
C PRO A 169 -9.98 13.17 -17.46
#